data_AF-U2HPL0-F1
#
_entry.id   AF-U2HPL0-F1
#
_cell.length_a   1.000
_cell.length_b   1.000
_cell.length_c   1.000
_cell.angle_alpha   90.00
_cell.angle_beta   90.00
_cell.angle_gamma   90.00
#
_symmetry.space_group_name_H-M   'P 1'
#
loop_
_entity.id
_entity.type
_entity.pdbx_description
1 polymer ?
#
loop_
_entity_poly.entity_id
_entity_poly.type
_entity_poly.pdbx_seq_one_letter_code
_entity_poly.pdbx_strand_id
1 'polypeptide(L)'
;MEIDTSVWTGRTSLFKDGVKLERSSEKGKPFLAESDAGELIKIYPKATLTELTPALEIDGIKYCTQTKLPWHQSVVALLPMLLIFVGGGLGGGIGAVATMLNVKTFRGSESPITKYFKVIGISALSYVLYSLVAYLLIKMIER
;
A
#
# COMPACT_ATOMS: atom_id res chain seq x y z
N MET A 1 -10.09 -18.29 -2.64
CA MET A 1 -9.31 -17.87 -1.45
C MET A 1 -9.55 -16.39 -1.20
N GLU A 2 -9.88 -16.02 0.02
CA GLU A 2 -10.19 -14.63 0.40
C GLU A 2 -9.30 -14.21 1.58
N ILE A 3 -8.80 -12.98 1.55
CA ILE A 3 -7.93 -12.42 2.59
C ILE A 3 -8.58 -11.17 3.14
N ASP A 4 -8.95 -11.20 4.42
CA ASP A 4 -9.44 -10.03 5.15
C ASP A 4 -8.33 -9.49 6.06
N THR A 5 -8.01 -8.20 5.90
CA THR A 5 -7.00 -7.53 6.73
C THR A 5 -7.67 -6.40 7.51
N SER A 6 -7.75 -6.57 8.84
CA SER A 6 -8.21 -5.51 9.73
C SER A 6 -7.14 -4.43 9.83
N VAL A 7 -7.43 -3.24 9.30
CA VAL A 7 -6.53 -2.07 9.31
C VAL A 7 -6.26 -1.57 10.75
N TRP A 8 -7.19 -1.83 11.69
CA TRP A 8 -7.07 -1.38 13.07
C TRP A 8 -6.24 -2.31 13.96
N THR A 9 -6.32 -3.63 13.76
CA THR A 9 -5.63 -4.62 14.61
C THR A 9 -4.42 -5.28 13.96
N GLY A 10 -4.20 -5.03 12.66
CA GLY A 10 -3.18 -5.72 11.86
C GLY A 10 -3.42 -7.22 11.71
N ARG A 11 -4.56 -7.75 12.19
CA ARG A 11 -4.87 -9.17 12.11
C ARG A 11 -5.42 -9.50 10.71
N THR A 12 -4.61 -10.22 9.93
CA THR A 12 -5.07 -10.92 8.73
C THR A 12 -5.89 -12.16 9.11
N SER A 13 -6.95 -12.48 8.39
CA SER A 13 -7.63 -13.78 8.44
C SER A 13 -7.75 -14.32 7.01
N LEU A 14 -7.50 -15.61 6.83
CA LEU A 14 -7.48 -16.25 5.50
C LEU A 14 -8.61 -17.28 5.43
N PHE A 15 -9.35 -17.27 4.34
CA PHE A 15 -10.47 -18.18 4.08
C PHE A 15 -10.23 -18.95 2.78
N LYS A 16 -10.40 -20.28 2.80
CA LYS A 16 -10.46 -21.16 1.60
C LYS A 16 -11.87 -21.75 1.56
N ASP A 17 -12.61 -21.52 0.47
CA ASP A 17 -13.96 -22.03 0.22
C ASP A 17 -14.99 -21.80 1.35
N GLY A 18 -14.90 -20.62 1.98
CA GLY A 18 -15.76 -20.24 3.11
C GLY A 18 -15.32 -20.77 4.48
N VAL A 19 -14.25 -21.57 4.54
CA VAL A 19 -13.68 -22.11 5.79
C VAL A 19 -12.49 -21.27 6.24
N LYS A 20 -12.54 -20.81 7.49
CA LYS A 20 -11.48 -20.03 8.13
C LYS A 20 -10.27 -20.92 8.41
N LEU A 21 -9.12 -20.57 7.85
CA LEU A 21 -7.88 -21.31 8.09
C LEU A 21 -7.26 -20.93 9.44
N GLU A 22 -6.83 -21.94 10.19
CA GLU A 22 -6.17 -21.74 11.47
C GLU A 22 -4.74 -21.21 11.30
N ARG A 23 -4.35 -20.33 12.22
CA ARG A 23 -2.96 -19.86 12.33
C ARG A 23 -2.19 -20.84 13.20
N SER A 24 -1.06 -21.34 12.71
CA SER A 24 -0.13 -22.09 13.54
C SER A 24 0.55 -21.16 14.56
N SER A 25 0.85 -21.68 15.76
CA SER A 25 1.59 -20.95 16.80
C SER A 25 3.11 -20.94 16.58
N GLU A 26 3.58 -21.57 15.50
CA GLU A 26 4.99 -21.58 15.11
C GLU A 26 5.54 -20.17 14.79
N LYS A 27 6.87 -20.01 14.93
CA LYS A 27 7.59 -18.76 14.68
C LYS A 27 7.35 -18.30 13.23
N GLY A 28 6.76 -17.11 13.08
CA GLY A 28 6.31 -16.56 11.77
C GLY A 28 4.79 -16.61 11.54
N LYS A 29 4.03 -17.26 12.45
CA LYS A 29 2.56 -17.37 12.43
C LYS A 29 1.99 -17.73 11.05
N PRO A 30 2.50 -18.79 10.39
CA PRO A 30 1.98 -19.16 9.08
C PRO A 30 0.52 -19.60 9.19
N PHE A 31 -0.25 -19.32 8.15
CA PHE A 31 -1.55 -19.95 7.95
C PHE A 31 -1.33 -21.34 7.37
N LEU A 32 -2.07 -22.33 7.86
CA LEU A 32 -2.06 -23.68 7.32
C LEU A 32 -3.20 -23.80 6.30
N ALA A 33 -2.87 -24.14 5.06
CA ALA A 33 -3.86 -24.43 4.02
C ALA A 33 -3.68 -25.88 3.53
N GLU A 34 -4.78 -26.62 3.42
CA GLU A 34 -4.76 -27.95 2.83
C GLU A 34 -4.76 -27.83 1.30
N SER A 35 -3.79 -28.46 0.65
CA SER A 35 -3.67 -28.58 -0.81
C SER A 35 -4.76 -29.50 -1.35
N ASP A 36 -5.06 -29.38 -2.64
CA ASP A 36 -6.05 -30.25 -3.32
C ASP A 36 -5.59 -31.73 -3.39
N ALA A 37 -4.33 -32.00 -3.04
CA ALA A 37 -3.75 -33.32 -2.84
C ALA A 37 -3.77 -33.82 -1.38
N GLY A 38 -4.36 -33.08 -0.44
CA GLY A 38 -4.42 -33.43 0.99
C GLY A 38 -3.16 -33.08 1.79
N GLU A 39 -2.26 -32.26 1.26
CA GLU A 39 -1.00 -31.88 1.90
C GLU A 39 -1.09 -30.51 2.59
N LEU A 40 -0.56 -30.40 3.82
CA LEU A 40 -0.59 -29.16 4.61
C LEU A 40 0.49 -28.17 4.15
N ILE A 41 0.10 -27.11 3.45
CA ILE A 41 0.98 -26.05 2.96
C ILE A 41 1.05 -24.90 4.00
N LYS A 42 2.26 -24.43 4.30
CA LYS A 42 2.52 -23.30 5.21
C LYS A 42 2.58 -21.99 4.42
N ILE A 43 1.72 -21.02 4.74
CA ILE A 43 1.66 -19.71 4.08
C ILE A 43 2.16 -18.62 5.04
N TYR A 44 3.24 -17.92 4.68
CA TYR A 44 3.78 -16.82 5.50
C TYR A 44 3.37 -15.46 4.95
N PRO A 45 2.60 -14.64 5.69
CA PRO A 45 2.32 -13.26 5.31
C PRO A 45 3.55 -12.38 5.63
N LYS A 46 4.36 -12.07 4.63
CA LYS A 46 5.54 -11.21 4.82
C LYS A 46 5.22 -9.79 4.35
N ALA A 47 5.05 -8.88 5.31
CA ALA A 47 4.92 -7.46 5.03
C ALA A 47 6.32 -6.82 4.93
N THR A 48 6.75 -6.46 3.72
CA THR A 48 7.97 -5.68 3.52
C THR A 48 7.62 -4.19 3.63
N LEU A 49 8.31 -3.42 4.48
CA LEU A 49 8.06 -1.97 4.68
C LEU A 49 8.07 -1.14 3.38
N THR A 50 8.78 -1.61 2.36
CA THR A 50 8.87 -1.00 1.03
C THR A 50 7.84 -1.53 0.03
N GLU A 51 7.21 -2.66 0.33
CA GLU A 51 6.19 -3.28 -0.51
C GLU A 51 4.83 -3.03 0.12
N LEU A 52 4.12 -2.05 -0.42
CA LEU A 52 2.73 -1.68 -0.10
C LEU A 52 1.69 -2.80 -0.25
N THR A 53 2.12 -4.04 -0.45
CA THR A 53 1.31 -5.23 -0.70
C THR A 53 1.96 -6.42 -0.01
N PRO A 54 1.19 -7.25 0.74
CA PRO A 54 1.73 -8.46 1.35
C PRO A 54 2.14 -9.43 0.25
N ALA A 55 3.43 -9.78 0.20
CA ALA A 55 3.90 -10.89 -0.62
C ALA A 55 3.48 -12.19 0.07
N LEU A 56 2.85 -13.09 -0.68
CA LEU A 56 2.55 -14.43 -0.21
C LEU A 56 3.75 -15.32 -0.51
N GLU A 57 4.33 -15.91 0.52
CA GLU A 57 5.37 -16.92 0.38
C GLU A 57 4.73 -18.30 0.61
N ILE A 58 4.71 -19.13 -0.44
CA ILE A 58 4.21 -20.50 -0.45
C ILE A 58 5.39 -21.39 -0.83
N ASP A 59 5.75 -22.34 0.06
CA ASP A 59 6.88 -23.28 -0.15
C ASP A 59 8.23 -22.62 -0.52
N GLY A 60 8.51 -21.44 0.06
CA GLY A 60 9.73 -20.67 -0.21
C GLY A 60 9.73 -19.90 -1.54
N ILE A 61 8.65 -20.01 -2.32
CA ILE A 61 8.45 -19.26 -3.56
C ILE A 61 7.63 -18.00 -3.24
N LYS A 62 8.19 -16.83 -3.56
CA LYS A 62 7.53 -15.53 -3.42
C LYS A 62 6.57 -15.31 -4.57
N TYR A 63 5.28 -15.35 -4.30
CA TYR A 63 4.25 -14.95 -5.25
C TYR A 63 3.94 -13.46 -5.01
N CYS A 64 4.45 -12.61 -5.91
CA CYS A 64 4.05 -11.20 -5.96
C CYS A 64 2.60 -11.14 -6.47
N THR A 65 1.65 -10.96 -5.54
CA THR A 65 0.21 -10.99 -5.83
C THR A 65 -0.28 -9.83 -6.73
N GLN A 66 0.58 -8.87 -7.08
CA GLN A 66 0.20 -7.76 -7.96
C GLN A 66 1.22 -7.46 -9.06
N THR A 67 0.69 -7.31 -10.28
CA THR A 67 1.40 -6.87 -11.48
C THR A 67 2.11 -5.53 -11.23
N LYS A 68 3.38 -5.43 -11.66
CA LYS A 68 4.15 -4.19 -11.60
C LYS A 68 3.41 -3.07 -12.35
N LEU A 69 3.32 -1.87 -11.76
CA LEU A 69 2.70 -0.74 -12.43
C LEU A 69 3.49 -0.41 -13.71
N PRO A 70 2.80 -0.04 -14.81
CA PRO A 70 3.45 0.54 -15.98
C PRO A 70 4.28 1.75 -15.60
N TRP A 71 5.42 1.95 -16.29
CA TRP A 71 6.37 3.03 -16.00
C TRP A 71 5.69 4.41 -15.98
N HIS A 72 4.74 4.67 -16.88
CA HIS A 72 4.02 5.93 -16.95
C HIS A 72 3.16 6.19 -15.70
N GLN A 73 2.50 5.15 -15.15
CA GLN A 73 1.73 5.27 -13.91
C GLN A 73 2.66 5.47 -12.72
N SER A 74 3.81 4.79 -12.70
CA SER A 74 4.81 4.98 -11.65
C SER A 74 5.33 6.42 -11.60
N VAL A 75 5.67 7.00 -12.76
CA VAL A 75 6.15 8.39 -12.85
C VAL A 75 5.09 9.36 -12.34
N VAL A 76 3.84 9.24 -12.82
CA VAL A 76 2.75 10.12 -12.40
C VAL A 76 2.42 9.96 -10.92
N ALA A 77 2.45 8.73 -10.40
CA ALA A 77 2.21 8.48 -8.98
C ALA A 77 3.26 9.12 -8.07
N LEU A 78 4.52 9.22 -8.54
CA LEU A 78 5.65 9.77 -7.80
C LEU A 78 5.75 11.30 -7.86
N LEU A 79 4.94 11.97 -8.69
CA LEU A 79 4.96 13.43 -8.84
C LEU A 79 4.88 14.21 -7.51
N PRO A 80 4.05 13.82 -6.53
CA PRO A 80 3.99 14.53 -5.25
C PRO A 80 5.30 14.44 -4.46
N MET A 81 6.12 13.41 -4.69
CA MET A 81 7.40 13.23 -3.99
C MET A 81 8.39 14.37 -4.28
N LEU A 82 8.24 15.07 -5.42
CA LEU A 82 9.06 16.23 -5.75
C LEU A 82 8.94 17.38 -4.73
N LEU A 83 7.88 17.39 -3.92
CA LEU A 83 7.74 18.33 -2.80
C LEU A 83 8.90 18.26 -1.80
N ILE A 84 9.63 17.14 -1.72
CA ILE A 84 10.82 17.04 -0.86
C ILE A 84 11.90 18.08 -1.22
N PHE A 85 12.05 18.40 -2.51
CA PHE A 85 13.07 19.35 -2.98
C PHE A 85 12.67 20.80 -2.71
N VAL A 86 11.38 21.08 -2.56
CA VAL A 86 10.85 22.42 -2.32
C VAL A 86 10.64 22.69 -0.83
N GLY A 87 10.08 21.71 -0.11
CA GLY A 87 9.65 21.86 1.28
C GLY A 87 10.44 21.05 2.29
N GLY A 88 11.56 20.44 1.89
CA GLY A 88 12.39 19.61 2.76
C GLY A 88 11.60 18.48 3.40
N GLY A 89 11.77 18.30 4.73
CA GLY A 89 11.07 17.24 5.47
C GLY A 89 9.54 17.37 5.44
N LEU A 90 8.99 18.59 5.49
CA LEU A 90 7.54 18.81 5.44
C LEU A 90 6.99 18.43 4.07
N GLY A 91 7.63 18.94 3.01
CA GLY A 91 7.26 18.61 1.64
C GLY A 91 7.43 17.11 1.35
N GLY A 92 8.51 16.50 1.84
CA GLY A 92 8.77 15.07 1.71
C GLY A 92 7.73 14.20 2.41
N GLY A 93 7.30 14.58 3.62
CA GLY A 93 6.24 13.87 4.35
C GLY A 93 4.90 13.89 3.62
N ILE A 94 4.45 15.08 3.20
CA ILE A 94 3.20 15.25 2.44
C ILE A 94 3.29 14.51 1.09
N GLY A 95 4.42 14.68 0.37
CA GLY A 95 4.67 14.05 -0.92
C GLY A 95 4.71 12.52 -0.86
N ALA A 96 5.29 11.95 0.19
CA ALA A 96 5.33 10.50 0.39
C ALA A 96 3.94 9.91 0.61
N VAL A 97 3.11 10.54 1.46
CA VAL A 97 1.73 10.09 1.71
C VAL A 97 0.89 10.19 0.43
N ALA A 98 0.96 11.30 -0.31
CA ALA A 98 0.24 11.46 -1.57
C ALA A 98 0.67 10.44 -2.62
N THR A 99 1.99 10.17 -2.73
CA THR A 99 2.54 9.14 -3.61
C THR A 99 2.00 7.76 -3.25
N MET A 100 1.95 7.42 -1.96
CA MET A 100 1.42 6.16 -1.46
C MET A 100 -0.06 5.96 -1.85
N LEU A 101 -0.87 7.02 -1.72
CA LEU A 101 -2.27 7.03 -2.13
C LEU A 101 -2.41 6.85 -3.65
N ASN A 102 -1.59 7.55 -4.45
CA ASN A 102 -1.61 7.41 -5.90
C ASN A 102 -1.31 5.98 -6.37
N VAL A 103 -0.28 5.34 -5.78
CA VAL A 103 0.06 3.94 -6.08
C VAL A 103 -1.10 3.02 -5.72
N LYS A 104 -1.73 3.23 -4.56
CA LYS A 104 -2.91 2.46 -4.13
C LYS A 104 -4.09 2.65 -5.10
N THR A 105 -4.34 3.86 -5.58
CA THR A 105 -5.39 4.15 -6.55
C THR A 105 -5.15 3.44 -7.88
N PHE A 106 -3.93 3.47 -8.42
CA PHE A 106 -3.62 2.77 -9.67
C PHE A 106 -3.81 1.25 -9.56
N ARG A 107 -3.54 0.67 -8.38
CA ARG A 107 -3.76 -0.75 -8.07
C ARG A 107 -5.22 -1.14 -7.84
N GLY A 108 -6.13 -0.18 -7.71
CA GLY A 108 -7.56 -0.45 -7.53
C GLY A 108 -8.21 -1.12 -8.73
N SER A 109 -9.44 -1.61 -8.59
CA SER A 109 -10.22 -2.22 -9.68
C SER A 109 -11.04 -1.21 -10.50
N GLU A 110 -10.86 0.08 -10.24
CA GLU A 110 -11.61 1.16 -10.89
C GLU A 110 -11.28 1.33 -12.38
N SER A 111 -12.15 2.03 -13.11
CA SER A 111 -11.92 2.33 -14.53
C SER A 111 -10.62 3.16 -14.71
N PRO A 112 -9.92 3.01 -15.86
CA PRO A 112 -8.67 3.72 -16.10
C PRO A 112 -8.82 5.24 -15.94
N ILE A 113 -9.90 5.82 -16.46
CA ILE A 113 -10.15 7.26 -16.43
C ILE A 113 -10.29 7.77 -14.99
N THR A 114 -11.09 7.07 -14.17
CA THR A 114 -11.31 7.45 -12.77
C THR A 114 -10.01 7.42 -11.97
N LYS A 115 -9.14 6.43 -12.23
CA LYS A 115 -7.82 6.35 -11.58
C LYS A 115 -6.97 7.58 -11.85
N TYR A 116 -6.86 7.99 -13.12
CA TYR A 116 -6.08 9.18 -13.48
C TYR A 116 -6.64 10.45 -12.85
N PHE A 117 -7.96 10.64 -12.87
CA PHE A 117 -8.59 11.79 -12.22
C PHE A 117 -8.29 11.84 -10.72
N LYS A 118 -8.40 10.71 -10.02
CA LYS A 118 -8.06 10.62 -8.60
C LYS A 118 -6.59 10.91 -8.34
N VAL A 119 -5.69 10.36 -9.14
CA VAL A 119 -4.25 10.57 -8.98
C VAL A 119 -3.86 12.03 -9.21
N ILE A 120 -4.44 12.66 -10.23
CA ILE A 120 -4.25 14.10 -10.49
C ILE A 120 -4.81 14.92 -9.32
N GLY A 121 -6.01 14.57 -8.83
CA GLY A 121 -6.64 15.23 -7.70
C GLY A 121 -5.83 15.12 -6.40
N ILE A 122 -5.36 13.93 -6.05
CA ILE A 122 -4.49 13.68 -4.88
C ILE A 122 -3.20 14.48 -5.02
N SER A 123 -2.61 14.48 -6.22
CA SER A 123 -1.37 15.22 -6.48
C SER A 123 -1.59 16.72 -6.31
N ALA A 124 -2.59 17.31 -6.96
CA ALA A 124 -2.91 18.73 -6.81
C ALA A 124 -3.21 19.12 -5.35
N LEU A 125 -4.00 18.31 -4.64
CA LEU A 125 -4.34 18.54 -3.24
C LEU A 125 -3.10 18.52 -2.34
N SER A 126 -2.10 17.68 -2.64
CA SER A 126 -0.85 17.62 -1.88
C SER A 126 -0.06 18.94 -1.95
N TYR A 127 0.01 19.58 -3.13
CA TYR A 127 0.67 20.88 -3.30
C TYR A 127 -0.10 22.01 -2.61
N VAL A 128 -1.43 21.97 -2.65
CA VAL A 128 -2.30 22.92 -1.93
C VAL A 128 -2.10 22.78 -0.42
N LEU A 129 -2.13 21.55 0.09
CA LEU A 129 -1.93 21.26 1.51
C LEU A 129 -0.56 21.72 1.99
N TYR A 130 0.50 21.42 1.22
CA TYR A 130 1.84 21.90 1.50
C TYR A 130 1.90 23.43 1.57
N SER A 131 1.38 24.11 0.56
CA SER A 131 1.38 25.58 0.50
C SER A 131 0.63 26.19 1.68
N LEU A 132 -0.51 25.61 2.06
CA LEU A 132 -1.30 26.06 3.20
C LEU A 132 -0.52 25.92 4.52
N VAL A 133 0.07 24.76 4.77
CA VAL A 133 0.85 24.51 5.99
C VAL A 133 2.08 25.43 6.03
N ALA A 134 2.82 25.54 4.93
CA ALA A 134 3.97 26.43 4.82
C ALA A 134 3.58 27.89 5.12
N TYR A 135 2.48 28.38 4.53
CA TYR A 135 1.96 29.72 4.78
C TYR A 135 1.61 29.95 6.26
N LEU A 136 0.92 29.00 6.89
CA LEU A 136 0.56 29.09 8.31
C LEU A 136 1.79 29.13 9.22
N LEU A 137 2.83 28.33 8.91
CA LEU A 137 4.08 28.33 9.66
C LEU A 137 4.82 29.66 9.56
N ILE A 138 4.94 30.22 8.35
CA ILE A 138 5.56 31.52 8.14
C ILE A 138 4.81 32.60 8.93
N LYS A 139 3.48 32.63 8.81
CA LYS A 139 2.63 33.58 9.53
C LYS A 139 2.74 33.46 11.05
N MET A 140 2.98 32.25 11.56
CA MET A 140 3.18 32.01 13.00
C MET A 140 4.56 32.47 13.48
N ILE A 141 5.59 32.42 12.63
CA ILE A 141 6.96 32.87 12.94
C ILE A 141 7.08 34.41 12.88
N GLU A 142 6.34 35.05 11.97
CA GLU A 142 6.34 36.52 11.83
C GLU A 142 5.53 37.26 12.91
N ARG A 143 4.82 36.52 13.78
CA ARG A 143 4.02 37.05 14.87
C ARG A 143 4.81 37.09 16.17
#